data_AF-F6GCL2-F1
#
_entry.id   AF-F6GCL2-F1
#
_cell.length_a   1.000
_cell.length_b   1.000
_cell.length_c   1.000
_cell.angle_alpha   90.00
_cell.angle_beta   90.00
_cell.angle_gamma   90.00
#
_symmetry.space_group_name_H-M   'P 1'
#
loop_
_entity.id
_entity.type
_entity.pdbx_description
1 polymer ?
#
loop_
_entity_poly.entity_id
_entity_poly.type
_entity_poly.pdbx_seq_one_letter_code
_entity_poly.pdbx_strand_id
1 'polypeptide(L)'
;MNNIIQFNGIEFYVNREVILCKIYPSFFTSYNEHDIEEIFYNAVSILNFRNDMPLLLNLDQVSSLNAVNIFRLISNSAAINALNFSRIFISRSQGLKSIFSYRGSLGDQNIVVEPYSENSLAIVYAENKSRVFNKLN
;
A
#
# COMPACT_ATOMS: atom_id res chain seq x y z
N MET A 1 -21.47 -4.31 -2.34
CA MET A 1 -20.76 -3.14 -1.79
C MET A 1 -19.90 -2.57 -2.89
N ASN A 2 -19.81 -1.24 -3.00
CA ASN A 2 -18.88 -0.62 -3.93
C ASN A 2 -17.48 -0.89 -3.41
N ASN A 3 -16.82 -1.90 -3.99
CA ASN A 3 -15.46 -2.29 -3.66
C ASN A 3 -14.43 -1.30 -4.24
N ILE A 4 -14.84 -0.07 -4.54
CA ILE A 4 -14.00 0.95 -5.21
C ILE A 4 -14.23 2.28 -4.50
N ILE A 5 -13.14 2.92 -4.10
CA ILE A 5 -13.09 4.30 -3.58
C ILE A 5 -12.11 5.06 -4.48
N GLN A 6 -12.53 6.17 -5.05
CA GLN A 6 -11.72 6.94 -6.00
C GLN A 6 -11.76 8.43 -5.67
N PHE A 7 -10.59 9.06 -5.72
CA PHE A 7 -10.39 10.50 -5.57
C PHE A 7 -9.46 11.02 -6.67
N ASN A 8 -9.20 12.33 -6.70
CA ASN A 8 -8.35 12.93 -7.72
C ASN A 8 -6.94 12.33 -7.73
N GLY A 9 -6.68 11.44 -8.68
CA GLY A 9 -5.38 10.80 -8.86
C GLY A 9 -5.13 9.56 -7.99
N ILE A 10 -6.12 9.01 -7.28
CA ILE A 10 -5.96 7.77 -6.52
C ILE A 10 -7.21 6.90 -6.61
N GLU A 11 -7.01 5.58 -6.69
CA GLU A 11 -8.06 4.58 -6.75
C GLU A 11 -7.72 3.44 -5.80
N PHE A 12 -8.65 3.13 -4.89
CA PHE A 12 -8.62 1.96 -4.02
C PHE A 12 -9.70 1.00 -4.45
N TYR A 13 -9.39 -0.30 -4.53
CA TYR A 13 -10.42 -1.30 -4.75
C TYR A 13 -10.06 -2.66 -4.15
N VAL A 14 -11.08 -3.46 -3.85
CA VAL A 14 -10.89 -4.79 -3.30
C VAL A 14 -10.94 -5.85 -4.39
N ASN A 15 -9.91 -6.68 -4.45
CA ASN A 15 -9.86 -7.86 -5.30
C ASN A 15 -9.32 -9.05 -4.50
N ARG A 16 -10.10 -10.14 -4.42
CA ARG A 16 -9.74 -11.38 -3.70
C ARG A 16 -9.13 -11.13 -2.31
N GLU A 17 -9.82 -10.36 -1.48
CA GLU A 17 -9.39 -10.07 -0.10
C GLU A 17 -8.09 -9.25 0.00
N VAL A 18 -7.67 -8.60 -1.09
CA VAL A 18 -6.55 -7.63 -1.12
C VAL A 18 -7.09 -6.25 -1.46
N ILE A 19 -6.67 -5.23 -0.71
CA ILE A 19 -6.92 -3.82 -1.06
C ILE A 19 -5.85 -3.39 -2.05
N LEU A 20 -6.25 -3.08 -3.27
CA LEU A 20 -5.39 -2.58 -4.33
C LEU A 20 -5.48 -1.06 -4.38
N CYS A 21 -4.33 -0.39 -4.39
CA CYS A 21 -4.22 1.06 -4.49
C CYS A 21 -3.41 1.42 -5.75
N LYS A 22 -4.00 2.21 -6.64
CA LYS A 22 -3.33 2.83 -7.79
C LYS A 22 -3.20 4.31 -7.56
N ILE A 23 -2.00 4.84 -7.78
CA ILE A 23 -1.69 6.25 -7.57
C ILE A 23 -1.20 6.83 -8.89
N TYR A 24 -1.84 7.91 -9.31
CA TYR A 24 -1.51 8.66 -10.51
C TYR A 24 -0.72 9.93 -10.14
N PRO A 25 0.12 10.48 -11.03
CA PRO A 25 0.90 11.68 -10.76
C PRO A 25 0.09 12.88 -10.25
N SER A 26 -1.15 13.04 -10.71
CA SER A 26 -2.05 14.14 -10.31
C SER A 26 -2.46 14.10 -8.84
N PHE A 27 -2.26 12.98 -8.15
CA PHE A 27 -2.52 12.88 -6.71
C PHE A 27 -1.65 13.84 -5.91
N PHE A 28 -0.35 13.89 -6.24
CA PHE A 28 0.65 14.67 -5.50
C PHE A 28 0.56 16.18 -5.73
N THR A 29 -0.15 16.59 -6.79
CA THR A 29 -0.44 18.00 -7.03
C THR A 29 -1.71 18.46 -6.32
N SER A 30 -2.55 17.50 -5.90
CA SER A 30 -3.89 17.77 -5.37
C SER A 30 -3.95 17.75 -3.84
N TYR A 31 -2.98 17.09 -3.19
CA TYR A 31 -3.05 16.77 -1.77
C TYR A 31 -1.69 16.96 -1.08
N ASN A 32 -1.72 17.50 0.14
CA ASN A 32 -0.54 17.60 1.02
C ASN A 32 -0.34 16.30 1.82
N GLU A 33 0.75 16.19 2.60
CA GLU A 33 1.04 14.96 3.37
C GLU A 33 -0.07 14.58 4.37
N HIS A 34 -0.71 15.55 5.02
CA HIS A 34 -1.80 15.31 5.97
C HIS A 34 -3.05 14.78 5.27
N ASP A 35 -3.43 15.40 4.13
CA ASP A 35 -4.55 14.94 3.32
C ASP A 35 -4.33 13.51 2.83
N ILE A 36 -3.10 13.18 2.40
CA ILE A 36 -2.75 11.84 1.94
C ILE A 36 -2.90 10.83 3.07
N GLU A 37 -2.40 11.13 4.27
CA GLU A 37 -2.54 10.26 5.44
C GLU A 37 -4.03 9.99 5.75
N GLU A 38 -4.85 11.03 5.78
CA GLU A 38 -6.30 10.92 6.04
C GLU A 38 -7.00 10.10 4.95
N ILE A 39 -6.69 10.33 3.68
CA ILE A 39 -7.24 9.57 2.55
C ILE A 39 -6.92 8.08 2.70
N PHE A 40 -5.66 7.73 3.00
CA PHE A 40 -5.25 6.33 3.17
C PHE A 40 -5.91 5.70 4.39
N TYR A 41 -5.92 6.38 5.53
CA TYR A 41 -6.56 5.88 6.75
C TYR A 41 -8.04 5.58 6.51
N ASN A 42 -8.78 6.56 5.96
CA ASN A 42 -10.22 6.42 5.71
C ASN A 42 -10.51 5.34 4.67
N ALA A 43 -9.81 5.35 3.53
CA ALA A 43 -10.04 4.36 2.47
C ALA A 43 -9.74 2.94 2.94
N VAL A 44 -8.63 2.72 3.66
CA VAL A 44 -8.28 1.40 4.18
C VAL A 44 -9.24 0.99 5.29
N SER A 45 -9.61 1.88 6.20
CA SER A 45 -10.57 1.57 7.27
C SER A 45 -11.94 1.13 6.72
N ILE A 46 -12.43 1.78 5.66
CA ILE A 46 -13.69 1.42 4.99
C ILE A 46 -13.57 0.07 4.26
N LEU A 47 -12.44 -0.18 3.59
CA LEU A 47 -12.26 -1.37 2.76
C LEU A 47 -11.75 -2.60 3.51
N ASN A 48 -11.12 -2.43 4.68
CA ASN A 48 -10.56 -3.51 5.49
C ASN A 48 -11.64 -4.15 6.40
N PHE A 49 -12.73 -4.63 5.80
CA PHE A 49 -13.90 -5.14 6.53
C PHE A 49 -13.63 -6.40 7.37
N ARG A 50 -12.47 -7.05 7.20
CA ARG A 50 -12.04 -8.25 7.95
C ARG A 50 -10.86 -8.02 8.90
N ASN A 51 -10.38 -6.78 9.03
CA ASN A 51 -9.25 -6.39 9.90
C ASN A 51 -7.93 -7.12 9.61
N ASP A 52 -7.71 -7.55 8.36
CA ASP A 52 -6.56 -8.37 7.98
C ASP A 52 -6.17 -8.26 6.49
N MET A 53 -6.89 -7.45 5.73
CA MET A 53 -6.70 -7.35 4.30
C MET A 53 -5.42 -6.56 4.00
N PRO A 54 -4.48 -7.13 3.23
CA PRO A 54 -3.25 -6.46 2.89
C PRO A 54 -3.54 -5.33 1.90
N LEU A 55 -2.80 -4.24 2.04
CA LEU A 55 -2.78 -3.13 1.10
C LEU A 55 -1.61 -3.31 0.12
N LEU A 56 -1.93 -3.35 -1.16
CA LEU A 56 -0.97 -3.42 -2.24
C LEU A 56 -1.00 -2.08 -2.98
N LEU A 57 0.10 -1.32 -2.89
CA LEU A 57 0.26 0.00 -3.50
C LEU A 57 1.09 -0.13 -4.78
N ASN A 58 0.50 0.18 -5.93
CA ASN A 58 1.21 0.24 -7.20
C ASN A 58 1.76 1.66 -7.44
N LEU A 59 3.09 1.76 -7.46
CA LEU A 59 3.85 3.01 -7.64
C LEU A 59 4.51 3.10 -9.02
N ASP A 60 4.13 2.26 -10.00
CA ASP A 60 4.76 2.23 -11.33
C ASP A 60 4.61 3.53 -12.12
N GLN A 61 3.51 4.25 -11.87
CA GLN A 61 3.21 5.51 -12.56
C GLN A 61 3.66 6.74 -11.77
N VAL A 62 4.32 6.54 -10.63
CA VAL A 62 4.73 7.60 -9.71
C VAL A 62 6.22 7.87 -9.88
N SER A 63 6.62 9.15 -9.83
CA SER A 63 8.04 9.51 -9.86
C SER A 63 8.78 8.93 -8.65
N SER A 64 10.08 8.66 -8.77
CA SER A 64 10.85 8.07 -7.65
C SER A 64 10.77 8.89 -6.36
N LEU A 65 10.80 10.22 -6.47
CA LEU A 65 10.66 11.12 -5.32
C LEU A 65 9.31 10.92 -4.61
N ASN A 66 8.23 10.95 -5.39
CA ASN A 66 6.88 10.79 -4.87
C ASN A 66 6.63 9.39 -4.31
N ALA A 67 7.21 8.36 -4.93
CA ALA A 67 7.15 6.99 -4.45
C ALA A 67 7.85 6.83 -3.09
N VAL A 68 9.03 7.43 -2.91
CA VAL A 68 9.73 7.46 -1.62
C VAL A 68 8.94 8.25 -0.57
N ASN A 69 8.34 9.38 -0.95
CA ASN A 69 7.53 10.19 -0.04
C ASN A 69 6.31 9.43 0.48
N ILE A 70 5.54 8.80 -0.41
CA ILE A 70 4.40 7.96 0.01
C ILE A 70 4.86 6.77 0.82
N PHE A 71 5.91 6.06 0.39
CA PHE A 71 6.44 4.96 1.17
C PHE A 71 6.77 5.40 2.60
N ARG A 72 7.47 6.52 2.76
CA ARG A 72 7.82 7.08 4.07
C ARG A 72 6.58 7.45 4.89
N LEU A 73 5.62 8.16 4.28
CA LEU A 73 4.41 8.61 4.95
C LEU A 73 3.57 7.43 5.47
N ILE A 74 3.27 6.49 4.57
CA ILE A 74 2.44 5.31 4.89
C ILE A 74 3.13 4.38 5.88
N SER A 75 4.46 4.25 5.83
CA SER A 75 5.21 3.41 6.76
C SER A 75 5.27 4.00 8.17
N ASN A 76 5.39 5.33 8.28
CA ASN A 76 5.63 6.00 9.57
C ASN A 76 4.36 6.57 10.21
N SER A 77 3.23 6.60 9.50
CA SER A 77 1.96 7.09 10.03
C SER A 77 1.46 6.22 11.18
N ALA A 78 1.32 6.81 12.37
CA ALA A 78 0.76 6.13 13.53
C ALA A 78 -0.71 5.73 13.30
N ALA A 79 -1.49 6.59 12.64
CA ALA A 79 -2.90 6.34 12.34
C ALA A 79 -3.06 5.13 11.40
N ILE A 80 -2.26 5.06 10.33
CA ILE A 80 -2.28 3.94 9.39
C ILE A 80 -1.75 2.66 10.07
N ASN A 81 -0.69 2.77 10.86
CA ASN A 81 -0.12 1.63 11.60
C ASN A 81 -1.12 1.02 12.59
N ALA A 82 -2.00 1.82 13.20
CA ALA A 82 -3.04 1.35 14.11
C ALA A 82 -4.09 0.44 13.45
N LEU A 83 -4.22 0.46 12.12
CA LEU A 83 -5.12 -0.43 11.38
C LEU A 83 -4.56 -1.86 11.22
N ASN A 84 -3.33 -2.12 11.66
CA ASN A 84 -2.70 -3.44 11.78
C ASN A 84 -2.83 -4.37 10.55
N PHE A 85 -2.44 -3.87 9.37
CA PHE A 85 -2.48 -4.63 8.12
C PHE A 85 -1.11 -4.73 7.44
N SER A 86 -0.93 -5.76 6.62
CA SER A 86 0.27 -5.92 5.79
C SER A 86 0.28 -4.94 4.62
N ARG A 87 1.44 -4.33 4.35
CA ARG A 87 1.65 -3.37 3.27
C ARG A 87 2.62 -3.93 2.24
N ILE A 88 2.26 -3.81 0.97
CA ILE A 88 3.05 -4.30 -0.16
C ILE A 88 3.21 -3.15 -1.15
N PHE A 89 4.46 -2.76 -1.41
CA PHE A 89 4.77 -1.70 -2.37
C PHE A 89 5.30 -2.33 -3.65
N ILE A 90 4.67 -2.00 -4.78
CA ILE A 90 5.06 -2.46 -6.11
C ILE A 90 5.67 -1.29 -6.88
N SER A 91 6.83 -1.53 -7.48
CA SER A 91 7.46 -0.61 -8.42
C SER A 91 8.28 -1.37 -9.44
N ARG A 92 8.32 -0.92 -10.70
CA ARG A 92 9.25 -1.40 -11.73
C ARG A 92 10.69 -0.91 -11.51
N SER A 93 10.90 0.16 -10.74
CA SER A 93 12.22 0.73 -10.51
C SER A 93 13.04 -0.13 -9.56
N GLN A 94 14.13 -0.71 -10.04
CA GLN A 94 15.03 -1.52 -9.21
C GLN A 94 15.63 -0.72 -8.05
N GLY A 95 15.92 0.57 -8.26
CA GLY A 95 16.43 1.45 -7.20
C GLY A 95 15.42 1.64 -6.07
N LEU A 96 14.14 1.84 -6.41
CA LEU A 96 13.08 1.97 -5.40
C LEU A 96 12.88 0.66 -4.62
N LYS A 97 12.91 -0.49 -5.30
CA LYS A 97 12.86 -1.80 -4.64
C LYS A 97 13.95 -1.92 -3.58
N SER A 98 15.20 -1.62 -3.93
CA SER A 98 16.30 -1.68 -2.96
C SER A 98 16.10 -0.74 -1.77
N ILE A 99 15.64 0.50 -2.00
CA ILE A 99 15.37 1.48 -0.94
C ILE A 99 14.28 0.97 0.00
N PHE A 100 13.16 0.50 -0.55
CA PHE A 100 12.05 0.05 0.27
C PHE A 100 12.41 -1.24 1.03
N SER A 101 13.10 -2.20 0.41
CA SER A 101 13.53 -3.46 1.07
C SER A 101 14.47 -3.19 2.24
N TYR A 102 15.44 -2.28 2.07
CA TYR A 102 16.33 -1.88 3.16
C TYR A 102 15.55 -1.30 4.34
N ARG A 103 14.59 -0.41 4.08
CA ARG A 103 13.77 0.20 5.14
C ARG A 103 12.77 -0.78 5.77
N GLY A 104 12.21 -1.72 5.02
CA GLY A 104 11.35 -2.78 5.56
C GLY A 104 12.10 -3.68 6.55
N SER A 105 13.39 -3.97 6.27
CA SER A 105 14.23 -4.80 7.14
C SER A 105 14.64 -4.14 8.47
N LEU A 106 14.45 -2.82 8.62
CA LEU A 106 14.89 -2.05 9.80
C LEU A 106 13.83 -1.89 10.90
N GLY A 107 12.69 -2.57 10.82
CA GLY A 107 11.79 -2.65 11.99
C GLY A 107 10.30 -2.79 11.72
N ASP A 108 9.85 -2.92 10.47
CA ASP A 108 8.42 -3.04 10.19
C ASP A 108 8.12 -4.36 9.47
N GLN A 109 7.83 -5.41 10.26
CA GLN A 109 7.51 -6.76 9.76
C GLN A 109 6.30 -6.77 8.80
N ASN A 110 5.53 -5.69 8.78
CA ASN A 110 4.36 -5.50 7.93
C ASN A 110 4.71 -5.00 6.53
N ILE A 111 5.93 -4.54 6.27
CA ILE A 111 6.36 -4.01 4.97
C ILE A 111 7.07 -5.12 4.18
N VAL A 112 6.41 -5.62 3.13
CA VAL A 112 7.10 -6.43 2.12
C VAL A 112 7.25 -5.63 0.84
N VAL A 113 8.47 -5.63 0.33
CA VAL A 113 8.84 -4.98 -0.91
C VAL A 113 9.32 -6.09 -1.81
N GLU A 114 8.50 -6.42 -2.79
CA GLU A 114 8.78 -7.51 -3.71
C GLU A 114 8.87 -7.00 -5.14
N PRO A 115 9.69 -7.65 -5.98
CA PRO A 115 10.05 -7.15 -7.30
C PRO A 115 8.99 -7.37 -8.38
N TYR A 116 7.72 -7.60 -8.03
CA TYR A 116 6.69 -7.98 -8.99
C TYR A 116 6.46 -6.89 -10.03
N SER A 117 6.61 -7.23 -11.31
CA SER A 117 6.19 -6.39 -12.44
C SER A 117 4.71 -6.57 -12.78
N GLU A 118 4.07 -7.61 -12.25
CA GLU A 118 2.71 -8.02 -12.56
C GLU A 118 1.82 -8.02 -11.31
N ASN A 119 0.67 -7.34 -11.41
CA ASN A 119 -0.30 -7.24 -10.32
C ASN A 119 -0.87 -8.62 -9.90
N SER A 120 -0.96 -9.58 -10.82
CA SER A 120 -1.49 -10.93 -10.56
C SER A 120 -0.67 -11.70 -9.53
N LEU A 121 0.66 -11.73 -9.72
CA LEU A 121 1.58 -12.39 -8.79
C LEU A 121 1.61 -11.68 -7.43
N ALA A 122 1.56 -10.35 -7.44
CA ALA A 122 1.53 -9.58 -6.21
C ALA A 122 0.24 -9.78 -5.40
N ILE A 123 -0.91 -9.97 -6.06
CA ILE A 123 -2.18 -10.33 -5.39
C ILE A 123 -2.06 -11.70 -4.73
N VAL A 124 -1.58 -12.72 -5.47
CA VAL A 124 -1.39 -14.08 -4.91
C VAL A 124 -0.42 -14.07 -3.72
N TYR A 125 0.65 -13.30 -3.83
CA TYR A 125 1.59 -13.10 -2.73
C TYR A 125 0.91 -12.44 -1.52
N ALA A 126 0.15 -11.37 -1.76
CA ALA A 126 -0.56 -10.65 -0.71
C ALA A 126 -1.56 -11.54 0.04
N GLU A 127 -2.34 -12.34 -0.68
CA GLU A 127 -3.25 -13.34 -0.11
C GLU A 127 -2.49 -14.33 0.79
N ASN A 128 -1.36 -14.87 0.32
CA ASN A 128 -0.56 -15.82 1.10
C ASN A 128 0.02 -15.17 2.35
N LYS A 129 0.50 -13.93 2.27
CA LYS A 129 1.03 -13.20 3.42
C LYS A 129 -0.05 -12.87 4.44
N SER A 130 -1.24 -12.42 4.00
CA SER A 130 -2.40 -12.19 4.86
C SER A 130 -2.80 -13.47 5.61
N ARG A 131 -2.83 -14.61 4.92
CA ARG A 131 -3.06 -15.92 5.56
C ARG A 131 -2.02 -16.29 6.61
N VAL A 132 -0.75 -15.93 6.41
CA VAL A 132 0.31 -16.15 7.41
C VAL A 132 0.13 -15.21 8.61
N PHE A 133 -0.13 -13.92 8.36
CA PHE A 133 -0.40 -12.94 9.40
C PHE A 133 -1.59 -13.35 10.28
N ASN A 134 -2.68 -13.83 9.67
CA ASN A 134 -3.87 -14.32 10.36
C ASN A 134 -3.67 -15.62 11.16
N LYS A 135 -2.62 -16.40 10.86
CA LYS A 135 -2.29 -17.60 11.65
C LYS A 135 -1.46 -17.28 12.89
N LEU A 136 -0.86 -16.10 12.96
CA LEU A 136 0.02 -15.67 14.04
C LEU A 136 -0.70 -14.83 15.11
N ASN A 137 -1.91 -14.35 14.80
CA ASN A 137 -2.83 -13.64 15.70
C ASN A 137 -4.00 -14.54 16.09
#